data_AF-A0A9N9FLE8-F1
#
_entry.id   AF-A0A9N9FLE8-F1
#
_cell.length_a   1.000
_cell.length_b   1.000
_cell.length_c   1.000
_cell.angle_alpha   90.00
_cell.angle_beta   90.00
_cell.angle_gamma   90.00
#
_symmetry.space_group_name_H-M   'P 1'
#
loop_
_entity.id
_entity.type
_entity.pdbx_description
1 polymer ?
#
loop_
_entity_poly.entity_id
_entity_poly.type
_entity_poly.pdbx_seq_one_letter_code
_entity_poly.pdbx_strand_id
1 'polypeptide(L)'
;MAENRQSRQKYRAITKSILASFAFFELSYLITGVFILVLGAMWFMTEGTNLHSIVITENLIEGGFVVGGLIMVSFFVALVGFISPLKRKNWLIAHSFFIVLTSMALLTLGGIIWFETLIERKHFTEEWLEWPTAMKATLQDQLGCCGWTGPSDNAVTSNLCNAQTNMSSTQGCINLVITSADKTSRKLFTTLFGFIAVDIFLLLATIVLIQARNLEERYQKIDEKNSSFVDNALKRQYV
;
A
#
# COMPACT_ATOMS: atom_id res chain seq x y z
N MET A 1 -46.22 35.25 12.77
CA MET A 1 -45.38 35.32 11.54
C MET A 1 -43.85 35.25 11.80
N ALA A 2 -43.37 34.93 13.02
CA ALA A 2 -41.93 34.84 13.30
C ALA A 2 -41.38 33.38 13.35
N GLU A 3 -42.26 32.38 13.47
CA GLU A 3 -41.89 30.97 13.71
C GLU A 3 -41.61 30.17 12.42
N ASN A 4 -41.72 30.79 11.25
CA ASN A 4 -41.55 30.09 9.97
C ASN A 4 -40.23 30.42 9.24
N ARG A 5 -39.29 31.10 9.92
CA ARG A 5 -37.94 31.37 9.39
C ARG A 5 -36.87 30.39 9.88
N GLN A 6 -37.12 29.64 10.95
CA GLN A 6 -36.18 28.62 11.45
C GLN A 6 -36.11 27.36 10.57
N SER A 7 -37.11 27.11 9.72
CA SER A 7 -37.20 25.91 8.86
C SER A 7 -36.31 25.94 7.60
N ARG A 8 -35.53 27.00 7.38
CA ARG A 8 -34.56 27.09 6.26
C ARG A 8 -33.11 26.86 6.69
N GLN A 9 -32.87 26.08 7.75
CA GLN A 9 -31.56 25.45 7.93
C GLN A 9 -31.38 24.45 6.79
N LYS A 10 -30.66 24.87 5.74
CA LYS A 10 -30.22 24.05 4.61
C LYS A 10 -29.51 22.81 5.19
N TYR A 11 -30.22 21.68 5.25
CA TYR A 11 -29.69 20.44 5.80
C TYR A 11 -28.48 20.02 4.96
N ARG A 12 -27.27 20.10 5.56
CA ARG A 12 -26.03 19.64 4.94
C ARG A 12 -25.58 18.38 5.66
N ALA A 13 -25.90 17.24 5.08
CA ALA A 13 -25.41 15.96 5.59
C ALA A 13 -23.88 15.87 5.41
N ILE A 14 -23.33 16.50 4.37
CA ILE A 14 -21.90 16.64 4.18
C ILE A 14 -21.36 17.74 5.11
N THR A 15 -20.75 17.31 6.22
CA THR A 15 -20.07 18.22 7.16
C THR A 15 -18.63 18.47 6.75
N LYS A 16 -18.07 19.61 7.16
CA LYS A 16 -16.65 19.93 6.93
C LYS A 16 -15.72 18.91 7.58
N SER A 17 -16.12 18.32 8.71
CA SER A 17 -15.34 17.31 9.42
C SER A 17 -15.22 16.02 8.62
N ILE A 18 -16.32 15.52 8.02
CA ILE A 18 -16.28 14.33 7.14
C ILE A 18 -15.36 14.58 5.95
N LEU A 19 -15.47 15.75 5.33
CA LEU A 19 -14.63 16.14 4.19
C LEU A 19 -13.14 16.20 4.58
N ALA A 20 -12.83 16.75 5.76
CA ALA A 20 -11.47 16.84 6.27
C ALA A 20 -10.89 15.46 6.62
N SER A 21 -11.68 14.58 7.26
CA SER A 21 -11.28 13.20 7.55
C SER A 21 -11.00 12.42 6.27
N PHE A 22 -11.88 12.54 5.26
CA PHE A 22 -11.65 11.92 3.96
C PHE A 22 -10.35 12.42 3.31
N ALA A 23 -10.15 13.75 3.26
CA ALA A 23 -8.94 14.33 2.68
C ALA A 23 -7.67 13.90 3.43
N PHE A 24 -7.72 13.76 4.76
CA PHE A 24 -6.60 13.27 5.56
C PHE A 24 -6.21 11.83 5.17
N PHE A 25 -7.19 10.92 5.13
CA PHE A 25 -6.92 9.53 4.75
C PHE A 25 -6.48 9.40 3.29
N GLU A 26 -7.06 10.19 2.39
CA GLU A 26 -6.69 10.23 0.98
C GLU A 26 -5.23 10.69 0.80
N LEU A 27 -4.79 11.70 1.54
CA LEU A 27 -3.38 12.14 1.53
C LEU A 27 -2.45 11.07 2.11
N SER A 28 -2.86 10.38 3.19
CA SER A 28 -2.06 9.29 3.74
C SER A 28 -1.91 8.13 2.74
N TYR A 29 -2.97 7.79 2.01
CA TYR A 29 -2.97 6.80 0.94
C TYR A 29 -2.10 7.21 -0.26
N LEU A 30 -2.11 8.50 -0.62
CA LEU A 30 -1.18 9.00 -1.62
C LEU A 30 0.29 8.84 -1.16
N ILE A 31 0.58 9.13 0.11
CA ILE A 31 1.91 8.98 0.68
C ILE A 31 2.36 7.51 0.62
N THR A 32 1.49 6.54 0.90
CA THR A 32 1.85 5.11 0.78
C THR A 32 2.18 4.76 -0.67
N GLY A 33 1.39 5.22 -1.65
CA GLY A 33 1.67 5.03 -3.07
C GLY A 33 3.01 5.62 -3.52
N VAL A 34 3.29 6.88 -3.16
CA VAL A 34 4.57 7.54 -3.44
C VAL A 34 5.72 6.77 -2.81
N PHE A 35 5.57 6.34 -1.56
CA PHE A 35 6.61 5.63 -0.82
C PHE A 35 6.94 4.29 -1.48
N ILE A 36 5.94 3.52 -1.91
CA ILE A 36 6.15 2.26 -2.64
C ILE A 36 6.92 2.50 -3.95
N LEU A 37 6.56 3.54 -4.72
CA LEU A 37 7.23 3.87 -5.97
C LEU A 37 8.68 4.32 -5.76
N VAL A 38 8.94 5.16 -4.76
CA VAL A 38 10.28 5.65 -4.45
C VAL A 38 11.18 4.50 -3.97
N LEU A 39 10.66 3.64 -3.09
CA LEU A 39 11.39 2.44 -2.67
C LEU A 39 11.67 1.50 -3.85
N GLY A 40 10.67 1.24 -4.69
CA GLY A 40 10.84 0.42 -5.91
C GLY A 40 11.89 1.00 -6.85
N ALA A 41 11.89 2.31 -7.08
CA ALA A 41 12.88 2.99 -7.90
C ALA A 41 14.29 2.94 -7.30
N MET A 42 14.44 3.14 -5.99
CA MET A 42 15.73 3.01 -5.32
C MET A 42 16.27 1.59 -5.43
N TRP A 43 15.43 0.57 -5.25
CA TRP A 43 15.88 -0.82 -5.37
C TRP A 43 16.24 -1.20 -6.79
N PHE A 44 15.45 -0.79 -7.79
CA PHE A 44 15.75 -1.00 -9.21
C PHE A 44 17.10 -0.39 -9.61
N MET A 45 17.45 0.78 -9.08
CA MET A 45 18.76 1.40 -9.35
C MET A 45 19.94 0.72 -8.65
N THR A 46 19.68 -0.06 -7.60
CA THR A 46 20.72 -0.74 -6.79
C THR A 46 20.80 -2.25 -7.02
N GLU A 47 20.11 -2.72 -8.05
CA GLU A 47 20.07 -4.12 -8.44
C GLU A 47 21.47 -4.64 -8.76
N GLY A 48 21.87 -5.75 -8.13
CA GLY A 48 23.16 -6.41 -8.37
C GLY A 48 24.36 -5.96 -7.50
N THR A 49 24.25 -4.92 -6.65
CA THR A 49 25.40 -4.46 -5.83
C THR A 49 25.29 -4.77 -4.33
N ASN A 50 24.10 -5.10 -3.82
CA ASN A 50 23.84 -5.16 -2.37
C ASN A 50 23.16 -6.47 -1.93
N LEU A 51 23.46 -6.88 -0.68
CA LEU A 51 22.79 -7.94 0.09
C LEU A 51 21.24 -7.91 0.02
N HIS A 52 20.63 -6.74 -0.15
CA HIS A 52 19.17 -6.62 -0.26
C HIS A 52 18.57 -7.26 -1.54
N SER A 53 19.38 -7.45 -2.57
CA SER A 53 18.99 -8.08 -3.84
C SER A 53 18.64 -9.57 -3.70
N ILE A 54 18.97 -10.17 -2.56
CA ILE A 54 18.74 -11.60 -2.27
C ILE A 54 17.30 -11.87 -1.83
N VAL A 55 16.68 -10.89 -1.18
CA VAL A 55 15.32 -11.02 -0.61
C VAL A 55 14.27 -10.49 -1.57
N ILE A 56 14.65 -9.57 -2.46
CA ILE A 56 13.73 -8.85 -3.34
C ILE A 56 13.87 -9.43 -4.75
N THR A 57 12.88 -10.23 -5.16
CA THR A 57 12.77 -10.76 -6.53
C THR A 57 12.30 -9.66 -7.49
N GLU A 58 12.72 -9.73 -8.75
CA GLU A 58 12.27 -8.82 -9.84
C GLU A 58 10.74 -8.71 -9.91
N ASN A 59 10.04 -9.84 -9.80
CA ASN A 59 8.58 -9.92 -9.76
C ASN A 59 7.95 -9.06 -8.64
N LEU A 60 8.62 -8.93 -7.49
CA LEU A 60 8.15 -8.16 -6.36
C LEU A 60 8.30 -6.65 -6.61
N ILE A 61 9.38 -6.25 -7.28
CA ILE A 61 9.63 -4.86 -7.69
C ILE A 61 8.60 -4.43 -8.72
N GLU A 62 8.38 -5.24 -9.75
CA GLU A 62 7.34 -4.99 -10.77
C GLU A 62 5.95 -4.89 -10.13
N GLY A 63 5.60 -5.83 -9.25
CA GLY A 63 4.35 -5.80 -8.49
C GLY A 63 4.19 -4.52 -7.67
N GLY A 64 5.26 -4.07 -7.01
CA GLY A 64 5.30 -2.82 -6.27
C GLY A 64 5.03 -1.59 -7.16
N PHE A 65 5.64 -1.52 -8.34
CA PHE A 65 5.39 -0.44 -9.30
C PHE A 65 3.95 -0.42 -9.80
N VAL A 66 3.39 -1.60 -10.11
CA VAL A 66 1.99 -1.72 -10.55
C VAL A 66 1.04 -1.25 -9.45
N VAL A 67 1.23 -1.69 -8.20
CA VAL A 67 0.39 -1.28 -7.08
C VAL A 67 0.54 0.21 -6.78
N GLY A 68 1.76 0.74 -6.75
CA GLY A 68 2.01 2.17 -6.54
C GLY A 68 1.39 3.03 -7.64
N GLY A 69 1.48 2.59 -8.90
CA GLY A 69 0.82 3.25 -10.04
C GLY A 69 -0.71 3.22 -9.94
N LEU A 70 -1.29 2.10 -9.51
CA LEU A 70 -2.74 2.00 -9.28
C LEU A 70 -3.22 2.92 -8.16
N ILE A 71 -2.46 3.06 -7.07
CA ILE A 71 -2.76 4.02 -5.99
C ILE A 71 -2.76 5.46 -6.53
N MET A 72 -1.81 5.82 -7.39
CA MET A 72 -1.78 7.14 -8.04
C MET A 72 -3.00 7.40 -8.91
N VAL A 73 -3.39 6.41 -9.73
CA VAL A 73 -4.60 6.51 -10.57
C VAL A 73 -5.85 6.64 -9.69
N SER A 74 -5.95 5.84 -8.63
CA SER A 74 -7.01 5.87 -7.63
C SER A 74 -7.15 7.28 -7.03
N PHE A 75 -6.04 7.91 -6.62
CA PHE A 75 -6.02 9.28 -6.11
C PHE A 75 -6.58 10.31 -7.11
N PHE A 76 -6.22 10.23 -8.39
CA PHE A 76 -6.80 11.13 -9.40
C PHE A 76 -8.30 10.91 -9.58
N VAL A 77 -8.77 9.66 -9.53
CA VAL A 77 -10.20 9.31 -9.55
C VAL A 77 -10.92 9.91 -8.33
N ALA A 78 -10.29 9.84 -7.15
CA ALA A 78 -10.77 10.44 -5.92
C ALA A 78 -10.91 11.95 -6.02
N LEU A 79 -9.89 12.65 -6.55
CA LEU A 79 -9.91 14.10 -6.76
C LEU A 79 -11.09 14.53 -7.65
N VAL A 80 -11.34 13.80 -8.74
CA VAL A 80 -12.47 14.06 -9.64
C VAL A 80 -13.81 13.86 -8.92
N GLY A 81 -13.91 12.87 -8.04
CA GLY A 81 -15.07 12.64 -7.17
C GLY A 81 -15.25 13.75 -6.12
N PHE A 82 -14.15 14.24 -5.55
CA PHE A 82 -14.13 15.18 -4.44
C PHE A 82 -14.54 16.61 -4.84
N ILE A 83 -14.22 17.07 -6.05
CA ILE A 83 -14.56 18.42 -6.54
C ILE A 83 -16.09 18.65 -6.59
N SER A 84 -16.87 17.61 -6.83
CA SER A 84 -18.33 17.71 -6.93
C SER A 84 -18.99 16.47 -6.37
N PRO A 85 -18.99 16.32 -5.03
CA PRO A 85 -19.37 15.09 -4.36
C PRO A 85 -20.85 14.79 -4.55
N LEU A 86 -21.70 15.75 -4.95
CA LEU A 86 -23.13 15.57 -5.23
C LEU A 86 -23.46 15.25 -6.70
N LYS A 87 -22.57 15.52 -7.67
CA LYS A 87 -22.84 15.26 -9.10
C LYS A 87 -22.16 13.99 -9.61
N ARG A 88 -21.03 13.59 -9.00
CA ARG A 88 -20.12 12.60 -9.58
C ARG A 88 -20.04 11.31 -8.75
N LYS A 89 -21.17 10.61 -8.57
CA LYS A 89 -21.27 9.43 -7.65
C LYS A 89 -20.40 8.29 -8.10
N ASN A 90 -20.47 8.05 -9.41
CA ASN A 90 -19.83 6.91 -10.04
C ASN A 90 -18.30 6.98 -9.86
N TRP A 91 -17.73 8.19 -9.72
CA TRP A 91 -16.31 8.37 -9.45
C TRP A 91 -15.91 7.95 -8.04
N LEU A 92 -16.72 8.27 -7.01
CA LEU A 92 -16.44 7.78 -5.65
C LEU A 92 -16.60 6.26 -5.53
N ILE A 93 -17.57 5.69 -6.26
CA ILE A 93 -17.75 4.23 -6.31
C ILE A 93 -16.56 3.58 -7.03
N ALA A 94 -16.10 4.15 -8.14
CA ALA A 94 -14.90 3.70 -8.84
C ALA A 94 -13.67 3.78 -7.94
N HIS A 95 -13.51 4.88 -7.19
CA HIS A 95 -12.45 5.03 -6.18
C HIS A 95 -12.48 3.91 -5.14
N SER A 96 -13.67 3.60 -4.59
CA SER A 96 -13.83 2.48 -3.64
C SER A 96 -13.42 1.13 -4.23
N PHE A 97 -13.71 0.91 -5.52
CA PHE A 97 -13.27 -0.30 -6.22
C PHE A 97 -11.75 -0.36 -6.36
N PHE A 98 -11.10 0.75 -6.71
CA PHE A 98 -9.64 0.83 -6.77
C PHE A 98 -8.99 0.59 -5.42
N ILE A 99 -9.51 1.17 -4.33
CA ILE A 99 -8.99 0.93 -2.98
C ILE A 99 -9.02 -0.57 -2.65
N VAL A 100 -10.15 -1.25 -2.89
CA VAL A 100 -10.26 -2.70 -2.64
C VAL A 100 -9.27 -3.49 -3.48
N LEU A 101 -9.10 -3.12 -4.75
CA LEU A 101 -8.13 -3.76 -5.64
C LEU A 101 -6.69 -3.57 -5.15
N THR A 102 -6.30 -2.35 -4.75
CA THR A 102 -4.96 -2.09 -4.23
C THR A 102 -4.72 -2.77 -2.90
N SER A 103 -5.71 -2.83 -2.00
CA SER A 103 -5.60 -3.55 -0.73
C SER A 103 -5.39 -5.04 -0.93
N MET A 104 -6.12 -5.65 -1.86
CA MET A 104 -5.93 -7.07 -2.20
C MET A 104 -4.53 -7.32 -2.76
N ALA A 105 -4.04 -6.45 -3.64
CA ALA A 105 -2.71 -6.57 -4.21
C ALA A 105 -1.60 -6.37 -3.16
N LEU A 106 -1.75 -5.41 -2.24
CA LEU A 106 -0.84 -5.25 -1.11
C LEU A 106 -0.86 -6.48 -0.18
N LEU A 107 -2.03 -7.06 0.04
CA LEU A 107 -2.19 -8.25 0.88
C LEU A 107 -1.50 -9.46 0.26
N THR A 108 -1.61 -9.67 -1.07
CA THR A 108 -0.89 -10.74 -1.76
C THR A 108 0.62 -10.51 -1.74
N LEU A 109 1.11 -9.30 -2.02
CA LEU A 109 2.54 -8.99 -1.96
C LEU A 109 3.10 -9.18 -0.54
N GLY A 110 2.43 -8.63 0.48
CA GLY A 110 2.83 -8.81 1.88
C GLY A 110 2.75 -10.26 2.33
N GLY A 111 1.74 -10.99 1.86
CA GLY A 111 1.57 -12.42 2.10
C GLY A 111 2.69 -13.27 1.52
N ILE A 112 3.10 -13.02 0.27
CA ILE A 112 4.21 -13.72 -0.38
C ILE A 112 5.49 -13.53 0.44
N ILE A 113 5.87 -12.27 0.73
CA ILE A 113 7.08 -11.97 1.53
C ILE A 113 7.01 -12.66 2.90
N TRP A 114 5.84 -12.63 3.54
CA TRP A 114 5.63 -13.27 4.83
C TRP A 114 5.78 -14.79 4.77
N PHE A 115 5.22 -15.46 3.76
CA PHE A 115 5.40 -16.90 3.58
C PHE A 115 6.85 -17.27 3.33
N GLU A 116 7.58 -16.48 2.53
CA GLU A 116 9.01 -16.69 2.31
C GLU A 116 9.82 -16.66 3.61
N THR A 117 9.44 -15.83 4.59
CA THR A 117 10.12 -15.83 5.91
C THR A 117 9.96 -17.15 6.68
N LEU A 118 8.91 -17.94 6.43
CA LEU A 118 8.69 -19.21 7.12
C LEU A 118 9.56 -20.35 6.56
N ILE A 119 9.92 -20.27 5.28
CA ILE A 119 10.72 -21.28 4.58
C ILE A 119 12.13 -20.80 4.22
N GLU A 120 12.50 -19.63 4.73
CA GLU A 120 13.71 -18.86 4.41
C GLU A 120 14.98 -19.70 4.43
N ARG A 121 15.17 -20.52 5.48
CA ARG A 121 16.35 -21.37 5.62
C ARG A 121 16.47 -22.41 4.51
N LYS A 122 15.34 -23.00 4.09
CA LYS A 122 15.33 -24.01 3.02
C LYS A 122 15.56 -23.33 1.68
N HIS A 123 14.80 -22.27 1.39
CA HIS A 123 14.87 -21.53 0.14
C HIS A 123 16.28 -20.99 -0.13
N PHE A 124 16.90 -20.28 0.83
CA PHE A 124 18.28 -19.80 0.64
C PHE A 124 19.33 -20.90 0.59
N THR A 125 19.07 -22.08 1.13
CA THR A 125 20.00 -23.22 0.95
C THR A 125 20.01 -23.70 -0.50
N GLU A 126 18.84 -23.75 -1.14
CA GLU A 126 18.70 -24.12 -2.55
C GLU A 126 19.28 -23.00 -3.44
N GLU A 127 18.90 -21.75 -3.20
CA GLU A 127 19.41 -20.58 -3.93
C GLU A 127 20.93 -20.43 -3.82
N TRP A 128 21.51 -20.71 -2.65
CA TRP A 128 22.97 -20.64 -2.46
C TRP A 128 23.71 -21.56 -3.42
N LEU A 129 23.16 -22.71 -3.79
CA LEU A 129 23.80 -23.63 -4.73
C LEU A 129 23.75 -23.07 -6.15
N GLU A 130 22.65 -22.43 -6.52
CA GLU A 130 22.39 -21.90 -7.86
C GLU A 130 23.04 -20.54 -8.13
N TRP A 131 23.32 -19.74 -7.09
CA TRP A 131 23.86 -18.39 -7.29
C TRP A 131 25.21 -18.37 -8.05
N PRO A 132 25.48 -17.31 -8.83
CA PRO A 132 26.76 -17.12 -9.48
C PRO A 132 27.90 -17.03 -8.46
N THR A 133 29.09 -17.52 -8.83
CA THR A 133 30.30 -17.46 -7.98
C THR A 133 30.64 -16.02 -7.56
N ALA A 134 30.44 -15.04 -8.44
CA ALA A 134 30.64 -13.63 -8.15
C ALA A 134 29.70 -13.11 -7.02
N MET A 135 28.45 -13.58 -7.00
CA MET A 135 27.47 -13.21 -5.98
C MET A 135 27.84 -13.83 -4.63
N LYS A 136 28.21 -15.12 -4.62
CA LYS A 136 28.69 -15.81 -3.41
C LYS A 136 29.95 -15.15 -2.84
N ALA A 137 30.92 -14.78 -3.69
CA ALA A 137 32.14 -14.10 -3.24
C ALA A 137 31.85 -12.72 -2.63
N THR A 138 30.95 -11.94 -3.23
CA THR A 138 30.52 -10.64 -2.70
C THR A 138 29.83 -10.81 -1.34
N LEU A 139 28.96 -11.81 -1.20
CA LEU A 139 28.28 -12.14 0.04
C LEU A 139 29.23 -12.53 1.17
N GLN A 140 30.18 -13.41 0.84
CA GLN A 140 31.22 -13.85 1.77
C GLN A 140 32.05 -12.67 2.28
N ASP A 141 32.44 -11.75 1.38
CA ASP A 141 33.20 -10.56 1.72
C ASP A 141 32.38 -9.54 2.52
N GLN A 142 31.10 -9.34 2.22
CA GLN A 142 30.22 -8.40 2.93
C GLN A 142 29.80 -8.88 4.33
N LEU A 143 29.55 -10.18 4.50
CA LEU A 143 29.08 -10.77 5.76
C LEU A 143 30.23 -11.28 6.65
N GLY A 144 31.46 -11.35 6.12
CA GLY A 144 32.61 -11.85 6.87
C GLY A 144 32.52 -13.35 7.19
N CYS A 145 32.03 -14.14 6.24
CA CYS A 145 31.78 -15.57 6.40
C CYS A 145 32.31 -16.38 5.20
N CYS A 146 32.51 -17.67 5.37
CA CYS A 146 32.95 -18.57 4.30
C CYS A 146 32.01 -19.78 4.20
N GLY A 147 31.64 -20.15 2.96
CA GLY A 147 30.75 -21.27 2.68
C GLY A 147 29.36 -21.16 3.30
N TRP A 148 28.53 -22.19 3.12
CA TRP A 148 27.13 -22.16 3.56
C TRP A 148 26.96 -22.58 5.01
N THR A 149 27.06 -23.89 5.30
CA THR A 149 26.97 -24.42 6.67
C THR A 149 28.30 -24.35 7.41
N GLY A 150 29.40 -24.34 6.68
CA GLY A 150 30.74 -24.23 7.21
C GLY A 150 31.73 -23.70 6.16
N PRO A 151 32.97 -23.40 6.58
CA PRO A 151 33.95 -22.67 5.78
C PRO A 151 34.41 -23.40 4.50
N SER A 152 34.23 -24.71 4.41
CA SER A 152 34.53 -25.53 3.23
C SER A 152 33.30 -25.94 2.42
N ASP A 153 32.09 -25.67 2.90
CA ASP A 153 30.85 -26.12 2.27
C ASP A 153 30.40 -25.14 1.18
N ASN A 154 30.58 -25.52 -0.09
CA ASN A 154 30.22 -24.70 -1.26
C ASN A 154 30.80 -23.28 -1.20
N ALA A 155 32.00 -23.14 -0.61
CA ALA A 155 32.69 -21.87 -0.51
C ALA A 155 33.32 -21.46 -1.85
N VAL A 156 33.21 -20.19 -2.18
CA VAL A 156 33.88 -19.61 -3.35
C VAL A 156 35.10 -18.81 -2.90
N THR A 157 36.14 -18.81 -3.72
CA THR A 157 37.34 -18.01 -3.50
C THR A 157 36.99 -16.52 -3.53
N SER A 158 37.14 -15.85 -2.40
CA SER A 158 36.89 -14.41 -2.24
C SER A 158 38.08 -13.74 -1.56
N ASN A 159 38.06 -12.41 -1.36
CA ASN A 159 39.17 -11.72 -0.71
C ASN A 159 39.36 -12.19 0.73
N LEU A 160 38.28 -12.53 1.43
CA LEU A 160 38.31 -13.10 2.78
C LEU A 160 38.57 -14.62 2.79
N CYS A 161 38.00 -15.36 1.83
CA CYS A 161 38.03 -16.82 1.82
C CYS A 161 39.12 -17.37 0.88
N ASN A 162 40.37 -16.94 1.09
CA ASN A 162 41.56 -17.45 0.40
C ASN A 162 42.38 -18.41 1.28
N ALA A 163 43.06 -19.36 0.63
CA ALA A 163 43.56 -20.63 1.18
C ALA A 163 44.60 -20.58 2.33
N GLN A 164 44.87 -19.45 2.98
CA GLN A 164 46.02 -19.33 3.89
C GLN A 164 45.80 -18.68 5.26
N THR A 165 44.63 -18.13 5.63
CA THR A 165 44.58 -17.41 6.93
C THR A 165 43.44 -17.66 7.90
N ASN A 166 42.22 -18.10 7.56
CA ASN A 166 41.16 -18.17 8.61
C ASN A 166 40.05 -19.23 8.41
N MET A 167 40.28 -20.29 7.63
CA MET A 167 39.24 -21.29 7.35
C MET A 167 38.76 -22.07 8.60
N SER A 168 39.48 -21.98 9.73
CA SER A 168 39.11 -22.64 10.99
C SER A 168 38.40 -21.72 12.00
N SER A 169 38.40 -20.40 11.79
CA SER A 169 37.81 -19.40 12.69
C SER A 169 36.59 -18.69 12.09
N THR A 170 36.29 -18.90 10.80
CA THR A 170 35.11 -18.33 10.13
C THR A 170 33.91 -19.27 10.22
N GLN A 171 32.79 -18.76 10.70
CA GLN A 171 31.50 -19.44 10.70
C GLN A 171 30.90 -19.51 9.28
N GLY A 172 30.02 -20.49 9.04
CA GLY A 172 29.23 -20.57 7.81
C GLY A 172 28.28 -19.38 7.64
N CYS A 173 28.04 -18.98 6.39
CA CYS A 173 27.22 -17.82 6.05
C CYS A 173 25.73 -17.99 6.38
N ILE A 174 25.23 -19.23 6.54
CA ILE A 174 23.81 -19.53 6.69
C ILE A 174 23.09 -18.67 7.75
N ASN A 175 23.64 -18.57 8.97
CA ASN A 175 22.98 -17.85 10.05
C ASN A 175 23.01 -16.32 9.84
N LEU A 176 24.08 -15.80 9.23
CA LEU A 176 24.25 -14.38 8.95
C LEU A 176 23.34 -13.93 7.81
N VAL A 177 23.26 -14.75 6.74
CA VAL A 177 22.36 -14.53 5.60
C VAL A 177 20.91 -14.53 6.08
N ILE A 178 20.48 -15.60 6.77
CA ILE A 178 19.10 -15.71 7.27
C ILE A 178 18.78 -14.56 8.23
N THR A 179 19.66 -14.23 9.18
CA THR A 179 19.37 -13.13 10.12
C THR A 179 19.25 -11.77 9.42
N SER A 180 20.03 -11.55 8.36
CA SER A 180 19.98 -10.32 7.56
C SER A 180 18.70 -10.25 6.73
N ALA A 181 18.35 -11.35 6.07
CA ALA A 181 17.17 -11.44 5.23
C ALA A 181 15.88 -11.35 6.07
N ASP A 182 15.75 -12.11 7.15
CA ASP A 182 14.64 -12.07 8.11
C ASP A 182 14.43 -10.65 8.71
N LYS A 183 15.51 -9.91 9.01
CA LYS A 183 15.39 -8.49 9.43
C LYS A 183 14.81 -7.59 8.34
N THR A 184 15.19 -7.83 7.08
CA THR A 184 14.71 -7.05 5.94
C THR A 184 13.25 -7.39 5.64
N SER A 185 12.92 -8.67 5.49
CA SER A 185 11.57 -9.17 5.22
C SER A 185 10.58 -8.72 6.28
N ARG A 186 10.95 -8.77 7.57
CA ARG A 186 10.10 -8.26 8.67
C ARG A 186 9.72 -6.80 8.53
N LYS A 187 10.66 -5.94 8.15
CA LYS A 187 10.38 -4.52 7.92
C LYS A 187 9.43 -4.35 6.73
N LEU A 188 9.66 -5.10 5.65
CA LEU A 188 8.84 -5.02 4.44
C LEU A 188 7.40 -5.45 4.69
N PHE A 189 7.16 -6.67 5.17
CA PHE A 189 5.79 -7.15 5.35
C PHE A 189 5.04 -6.33 6.40
N THR A 190 5.71 -5.89 7.49
CA THR A 190 5.07 -5.05 8.52
C THR A 190 4.65 -3.71 7.95
N THR A 191 5.48 -3.12 7.08
CA THR A 191 5.16 -1.86 6.40
C THR A 191 3.99 -2.03 5.43
N LEU A 192 3.97 -3.12 4.64
CA LEU A 192 2.88 -3.41 3.72
C LEU A 192 1.54 -3.65 4.44
N PHE A 193 1.54 -4.42 5.54
CA PHE A 193 0.34 -4.58 6.36
C PHE A 193 -0.10 -3.26 7.01
N GLY A 194 0.84 -2.38 7.35
CA GLY A 194 0.54 -1.01 7.78
C GLY A 194 -0.17 -0.19 6.71
N PHE A 195 0.23 -0.31 5.44
CA PHE A 195 -0.44 0.37 4.32
C PHE A 195 -1.86 -0.16 4.11
N ILE A 196 -2.08 -1.47 4.24
CA ILE A 196 -3.44 -2.05 4.17
C ILE A 196 -4.35 -1.46 5.26
N ALA A 197 -3.82 -1.20 6.46
CA ALA A 197 -4.61 -0.54 7.50
C ALA A 197 -5.07 0.86 7.06
N VAL A 198 -4.19 1.64 6.41
CA VAL A 198 -4.53 2.95 5.83
C VAL A 198 -5.63 2.81 4.77
N ASP A 199 -5.52 1.83 3.87
CA ASP A 199 -6.53 1.57 2.85
C ASP A 199 -7.91 1.26 3.45
N ILE A 200 -7.95 0.45 4.52
CA ILE A 200 -9.21 0.12 5.21
C ILE A 200 -9.85 1.38 5.80
N PHE A 201 -9.08 2.24 6.46
CA PHE A 201 -9.59 3.51 6.99
C PHE A 201 -10.08 4.44 5.88
N LEU A 202 -9.35 4.51 4.76
CA LEU A 202 -9.77 5.27 3.58
C LEU A 202 -11.07 4.71 2.98
N LEU A 203 -11.21 3.39 2.88
CA LEU A 203 -12.42 2.75 2.39
C LEU A 203 -13.63 3.11 3.26
N LEU A 204 -13.48 3.04 4.58
CA LEU A 204 -14.52 3.44 5.54
C LEU A 204 -14.87 4.93 5.38
N ALA A 205 -13.86 5.81 5.30
CA ALA A 205 -14.08 7.24 5.07
C ALA A 205 -14.83 7.52 3.75
N THR A 206 -14.50 6.76 2.70
CA THR A 206 -15.16 6.85 1.38
C THR A 206 -16.61 6.40 1.45
N ILE A 207 -16.91 5.30 2.15
CA ILE A 207 -18.27 4.81 2.34
C ILE A 207 -19.11 5.82 3.13
N VAL A 208 -18.58 6.38 4.21
CA VAL A 208 -19.24 7.42 5.01
C VAL A 208 -19.55 8.65 4.15
N LEU A 209 -18.60 9.08 3.31
CA LEU A 209 -18.80 10.20 2.40
C LEU A 209 -19.90 9.92 1.36
N ILE A 210 -19.93 8.72 0.78
CA ILE A 210 -20.97 8.28 -0.16
C ILE A 210 -22.35 8.26 0.53
N GLN A 211 -22.43 7.80 1.77
CA GLN A 211 -23.69 7.77 2.52
C GLN A 211 -24.16 9.17 2.93
N ALA A 212 -23.28 10.03 3.42
CA ALA A 212 -23.61 11.43 3.71
C ALA A 212 -24.18 12.13 2.46
N ARG A 213 -23.58 11.87 1.30
CA ARG A 213 -24.09 12.39 0.02
C ARG A 213 -25.46 11.81 -0.34
N ASN A 214 -25.66 10.50 -0.24
CA ASN A 214 -26.96 9.88 -0.56
C ASN A 214 -28.08 10.43 0.35
N LEU A 215 -27.77 10.72 1.62
CA LEU A 215 -28.69 11.39 2.54
C LEU A 215 -29.01 12.80 2.02
N GLU A 216 -28.00 13.60 1.68
CA GLU A 216 -28.20 14.96 1.18
C GLU A 216 -29.05 15.01 -0.11
N GLU A 217 -28.80 14.11 -1.08
CA GLU A 217 -29.62 14.00 -2.29
C GLU A 217 -31.08 13.65 -1.98
N ARG A 218 -31.31 12.77 -1.00
CA ARG A 218 -32.67 12.38 -0.61
C ARG A 218 -33.42 13.54 0.03
N TYR A 219 -32.76 14.32 0.87
CA TYR A 219 -33.37 15.51 1.47
C TYR A 219 -33.66 16.60 0.42
N GLN A 220 -32.76 16.83 -0.55
CA GLN A 220 -33.01 17.76 -1.65
C GLN A 220 -34.29 17.40 -2.43
N LYS A 221 -34.48 16.11 -2.75
CA LYS A 221 -35.70 15.64 -3.44
C LYS A 221 -36.97 15.81 -2.59
N ILE A 222 -36.89 15.64 -1.28
CA ILE A 222 -38.03 15.86 -0.37
C ILE A 222 -38.39 17.35 -0.31
N ASP A 223 -37.41 18.24 -0.26
CA ASP A 223 -37.62 19.68 -0.24
C ASP A 223 -38.21 20.19 -1.57
N GLU A 224 -37.76 19.66 -2.70
CA GLU A 224 -38.34 19.94 -4.03
C GLU A 224 -39.81 19.48 -4.13
N LYS A 225 -40.12 18.30 -3.58
CA LYS A 225 -41.50 17.80 -3.53
C LYS A 225 -42.39 18.64 -2.60
N ASN A 226 -41.88 19.05 -1.45
CA ASN A 226 -42.65 19.84 -0.49
C ASN A 226 -42.92 21.25 -1.01
N SER A 227 -41.91 21.89 -1.63
CA SER A 227 -42.07 23.23 -2.22
C SER A 227 -43.05 23.25 -3.39
N SER A 228 -42.99 22.26 -4.29
CA SER A 228 -43.97 22.12 -5.38
C SER A 228 -45.39 21.84 -4.90
N PHE A 229 -45.56 21.07 -3.82
CA PHE A 229 -46.88 20.85 -3.22
C PHE A 229 -47.48 22.16 -2.66
N VAL A 230 -46.69 22.97 -1.97
CA VAL A 230 -47.13 24.27 -1.44
C VAL A 230 -47.53 25.23 -2.56
N ASP A 231 -46.74 25.32 -3.64
CA ASP A 231 -47.07 26.16 -4.80
C ASP A 231 -48.39 25.72 -5.48
N ASN A 232 -48.59 24.41 -5.62
CA ASN A 232 -49.83 23.86 -6.18
C ASN A 232 -51.04 24.10 -5.27
N ALA A 233 -50.87 24.06 -3.95
CA ALA A 233 -51.93 24.37 -2.99
C ALA A 233 -52.32 25.86 -3.06
N LEU A 234 -51.33 26.76 -3.15
CA LEU A 234 -51.57 28.19 -3.33
C LEU A 234 -52.32 28.47 -4.64
N LYS A 235 -51.91 27.87 -5.77
CA LYS A 235 -52.61 28.04 -7.05
C LYS A 235 -54.09 27.64 -7.00
N ARG A 236 -54.47 26.66 -6.18
CA ARG A 236 -55.88 26.25 -6.01
C ARG A 236 -56.70 27.19 -5.14
N GLN A 237 -56.08 28.01 -4.28
CA GLN A 237 -56.81 28.97 -3.43
C GLN A 237 -57.22 30.25 -4.18
N TYR A 238 -56.64 30.53 -5.35
CA TYR A 238 -56.90 31.73 -6.15
C TYR A 238 -57.76 31.47 -7.39
N VAL A 239 -58.42 30.31 -7.47
CA VAL A 239 -59.43 29.95 -8.50
C VAL A 239 -60.75 29.73 -7.79
#